data_AF-A0A953TD01-F1
#
_entry.id   AF-A0A953TD01-F1
#
_cell.length_a   1.000
_cell.length_b   1.000
_cell.length_c   1.000
_cell.angle_alpha   90.00
_cell.angle_beta   90.00
_cell.angle_gamma   90.00
#
_symmetry.space_group_name_H-M   'P 1'
#
loop_
_entity.id
_entity.type
_entity.pdbx_description
1 polymer ?
#
loop_
_entity_poly.entity_id
_entity_poly.type
_entity_poly.pdbx_seq_one_letter_code
_entity_poly.pdbx_strand_id
1 'polypeptide(L)'
;MDPTLVTSALTSLGVSALTTLCFQTYLTKRIEHHFQRQLAQFKANLELQVHAKQEIANRRLEAYPKLIESSYRTRNMARDLLQAGVSADSLQELVARVRELEDMVFRYRVDLESDNVFVLVHRYKNLLREFYRIAADLQPSANRAESSTMGDRLAEAYAAIDGCYAEVVHTLTADVNPETRQNHA
;
A
#
# COMPACT_ATOMS: atom_id res chain seq x y z
N MET A 1 65.12 -18.59 -54.90
CA MET A 1 63.80 -18.54 -54.26
C MET A 1 62.83 -18.00 -55.28
N ASP A 2 61.78 -18.75 -55.62
CA ASP A 2 60.84 -18.30 -56.64
C ASP A 2 60.05 -17.09 -56.10
N PRO A 3 60.10 -15.94 -56.80
CA PRO A 3 59.42 -14.72 -56.36
C PRO A 3 57.89 -14.90 -56.28
N THR A 4 57.36 -15.87 -57.00
CA THR A 4 55.95 -16.30 -56.98
C THR A 4 55.55 -16.94 -55.65
N LEU A 5 56.45 -17.71 -55.00
CA LEU A 5 56.19 -18.33 -53.69
C LEU A 5 56.19 -17.30 -52.56
N VAL A 6 57.09 -16.32 -52.61
CA VAL A 6 57.18 -15.25 -51.61
C VAL A 6 55.96 -14.32 -51.70
N THR A 7 55.56 -13.96 -52.92
CA THR A 7 54.36 -13.14 -53.16
C THR A 7 53.08 -13.87 -52.76
N SER A 8 52.94 -15.16 -53.09
CA SER A 8 51.77 -15.95 -52.64
C SER A 8 51.69 -16.07 -51.13
N ALA A 9 52.82 -16.29 -50.45
CA ALA A 9 52.87 -16.37 -48.99
C ALA A 9 52.49 -15.04 -48.32
N LEU A 10 53.03 -13.92 -48.82
CA LEU A 10 52.69 -12.58 -48.32
C LEU A 10 51.22 -12.23 -48.54
N THR A 11 50.67 -12.57 -49.71
CA THR A 11 49.23 -12.35 -49.99
C THR A 11 48.34 -13.20 -49.08
N SER A 12 48.72 -14.46 -48.81
CA SER A 12 47.95 -15.35 -47.93
C SER A 12 47.96 -14.85 -46.48
N LEU A 13 49.12 -14.39 -45.99
CA LEU A 13 49.24 -13.81 -44.65
C LEU A 13 48.46 -12.50 -44.53
N GLY A 14 48.55 -11.62 -45.54
CA GLY A 14 47.82 -10.37 -45.58
C GLY A 14 46.30 -10.57 -45.57
N VAL A 15 45.80 -11.50 -46.40
CA VAL A 15 44.36 -11.85 -46.44
C VAL A 15 43.91 -12.48 -45.12
N SER A 16 44.72 -13.37 -44.53
CA SER A 16 44.40 -14.01 -43.24
C SER A 16 44.34 -12.99 -42.10
N ALA A 17 45.27 -12.03 -42.06
CA ALA A 17 45.27 -10.96 -41.07
C ALA A 17 44.07 -10.03 -41.24
N LEU A 18 43.76 -9.63 -42.48
CA LEU A 18 42.64 -8.73 -42.77
C LEU A 18 41.29 -9.39 -42.45
N THR A 19 41.11 -10.66 -42.85
CA THR A 19 39.90 -11.43 -42.52
C THR A 19 39.72 -11.61 -41.02
N THR A 20 40.80 -11.92 -40.28
CA THR A 20 40.77 -12.00 -38.82
C THR A 20 40.35 -10.67 -38.18
N LEU A 21 40.94 -9.55 -38.62
CA LEU A 21 40.59 -8.22 -38.11
C LEU A 21 39.14 -7.84 -38.42
N CYS A 22 38.66 -8.11 -39.63
CA CYS A 22 37.27 -7.86 -40.00
C CYS A 22 36.31 -8.71 -39.16
N PHE A 23 36.62 -10.00 -38.97
CA PHE A 23 35.80 -10.91 -38.21
C PHE A 23 35.78 -10.55 -36.72
N GLN A 24 36.93 -10.23 -36.14
CA GLN A 24 37.03 -9.76 -34.76
C GLN A 24 36.23 -8.48 -34.55
N THR A 25 36.39 -7.49 -35.43
CA THR A 25 35.64 -6.23 -35.37
C THR A 25 34.14 -6.48 -35.48
N TYR A 26 33.71 -7.34 -36.41
CA TYR A 26 32.31 -7.71 -36.59
C TYR A 26 31.73 -8.39 -35.34
N LEU A 27 32.43 -9.38 -34.78
CA LEU A 27 31.98 -10.08 -33.58
C LEU A 27 31.92 -9.15 -32.37
N THR A 28 32.96 -8.32 -32.14
CA THR A 28 32.98 -7.36 -31.04
C THR A 28 31.81 -6.39 -31.15
N LYS A 29 31.58 -5.79 -32.32
CA LYS A 29 30.43 -4.88 -32.53
C LYS A 29 29.09 -5.58 -32.36
N ARG A 30 28.96 -6.83 -32.83
CA ARG A 30 27.73 -7.61 -32.68
C ARG A 30 27.43 -7.90 -31.21
N ILE A 31 28.44 -8.30 -30.44
CA ILE A 31 28.34 -8.55 -29.00
C ILE A 31 28.01 -7.25 -28.27
N GLU A 32 28.70 -6.16 -28.59
CA GLU A 32 28.46 -4.84 -28.00
C GLU A 32 27.02 -4.38 -28.24
N HIS A 33 26.53 -4.42 -29.49
CA HIS A 33 25.15 -4.07 -29.80
C HIS A 33 24.13 -4.98 -29.10
N HIS A 34 24.44 -6.26 -28.94
CA HIS A 34 23.57 -7.18 -28.19
C HIS A 34 23.46 -6.75 -26.72
N PHE A 35 24.58 -6.48 -26.05
CA PHE A 35 24.58 -6.04 -24.66
C PHE A 35 23.99 -4.64 -24.49
N GLN A 36 24.23 -3.71 -25.41
CA GLN A 36 23.60 -2.38 -25.38
C GLN A 36 22.07 -2.48 -25.47
N ARG A 37 21.55 -3.36 -26.33
CA ARG A 37 20.10 -3.60 -26.44
C ARG A 37 19.54 -4.20 -25.16
N GLN A 38 20.20 -5.21 -24.59
CA GLN A 38 19.78 -5.79 -23.32
C GLN A 38 19.81 -4.76 -22.19
N LEU A 39 20.88 -3.97 -22.09
CA LEU A 39 21.00 -2.92 -21.09
C LEU A 39 19.89 -1.88 -21.22
N ALA A 40 19.57 -1.46 -22.46
CA ALA A 40 18.46 -0.54 -22.71
C ALA A 40 17.12 -1.13 -22.28
N GLN A 41 16.86 -2.40 -22.57
CA GLN A 41 15.65 -3.11 -22.12
C GLN A 41 15.57 -3.20 -20.59
N PHE A 42 16.67 -3.56 -19.92
CA PHE A 42 16.70 -3.63 -18.46
C PHE A 42 16.48 -2.26 -17.81
N LYS A 43 17.08 -1.20 -18.37
CA LYS A 43 16.86 0.18 -17.90
C LYS A 43 15.39 0.59 -18.05
N ALA A 44 14.79 0.37 -19.21
CA ALA A 44 13.39 0.70 -19.45
C ALA A 44 12.46 -0.08 -18.50
N ASN A 45 12.71 -1.37 -18.29
CA ASN A 45 11.93 -2.17 -17.33
C ASN A 45 12.09 -1.68 -15.89
N LEU A 46 13.31 -1.30 -15.50
CA LEU A 46 13.57 -0.75 -14.16
C LEU A 46 12.85 0.58 -13.97
N GLU A 47 12.90 1.48 -14.95
CA GLU A 47 12.20 2.76 -14.91
C GLU A 47 10.68 2.57 -14.77
N LEU A 48 10.09 1.65 -15.53
CA LEU A 48 8.66 1.30 -15.40
C LEU A 48 8.31 0.79 -13.99
N GLN A 49 9.16 -0.08 -13.42
CA GLN A 49 8.95 -0.58 -12.06
C GLN A 49 9.10 0.51 -11.01
N VAL A 50 10.08 1.40 -11.15
CA VAL A 50 10.29 2.53 -10.24
C VAL A 50 9.09 3.48 -10.30
N HIS A 51 8.62 3.81 -11.50
CA HIS A 51 7.46 4.69 -11.68
C HIS A 51 6.20 4.09 -11.04
N ALA A 52 5.90 2.81 -11.32
CA ALA A 52 4.75 2.13 -10.74
C ALA A 52 4.82 2.08 -9.20
N LYS A 53 6.01 1.81 -8.64
CA LYS A 53 6.22 1.83 -7.18
C LYS A 53 6.03 3.24 -6.59
N GLN A 54 6.52 4.27 -7.27
CA GLN A 54 6.38 5.65 -6.82
C GLN A 54 4.92 6.09 -6.84
N GLU A 55 4.15 5.73 -7.87
CA GLU A 55 2.72 6.02 -7.93
C GLU A 55 1.95 5.37 -6.78
N ILE A 56 2.23 4.09 -6.50
CA ILE A 56 1.63 3.37 -5.37
C ILE A 56 1.99 4.05 -4.05
N ALA A 57 3.27 4.41 -3.84
CA ALA A 57 3.73 5.09 -2.64
C ALA A 57 3.02 6.45 -2.45
N ASN A 58 2.88 7.23 -3.52
CA ASN A 58 2.19 8.52 -3.49
C ASN A 58 0.71 8.35 -3.11
N ARG A 59 0.01 7.35 -3.66
CA ARG A 59 -1.39 7.06 -3.29
C ARG A 59 -1.51 6.66 -1.82
N ARG A 60 -0.57 5.88 -1.29
CA ARG A 60 -0.54 5.49 0.13
C ARG A 60 -0.31 6.70 1.05
N LEU A 61 0.64 7.57 0.70
CA LEU A 61 0.89 8.81 1.44
C LEU A 61 -0.32 9.73 1.48
N GLU A 62 -1.18 9.68 0.46
CA GLU A 62 -2.44 10.41 0.46
C GLU A 62 -3.53 9.71 1.29
N ALA A 63 -3.69 8.39 1.12
CA ALA A 63 -4.81 7.63 1.68
C ALA A 63 -4.66 7.32 3.18
N TYR A 64 -3.49 6.85 3.60
CA TYR A 64 -3.33 6.24 4.93
C TYR A 64 -3.43 7.27 6.06
N PRO A 65 -2.81 8.47 5.96
CA PRO A 65 -3.01 9.51 6.97
C PRO A 65 -4.48 9.91 7.14
N LYS A 66 -5.24 10.00 6.04
CA LYS A 66 -6.68 10.33 6.07
C LYS A 66 -7.50 9.24 6.79
N LEU A 67 -7.19 7.97 6.54
CA LEU A 67 -7.84 6.85 7.22
C LEU A 67 -7.50 6.79 8.72
N ILE A 68 -6.25 7.05 9.09
CA ILE A 68 -5.80 7.12 10.49
C ILE A 68 -6.55 8.25 11.21
N GLU A 69 -6.55 9.45 10.62
CA GLU A 69 -7.24 10.61 11.19
C GLU A 69 -8.74 10.37 11.33
N SER A 70 -9.38 9.80 10.31
CA SER A 70 -10.80 9.46 10.36
C SER A 70 -11.10 8.46 11.46
N SER A 71 -10.29 7.40 11.59
CA SER A 71 -10.43 6.38 12.64
C SER A 71 -10.23 6.98 14.03
N TYR A 72 -9.26 7.88 14.19
CA TYR A 72 -9.05 8.60 15.45
C TYR A 72 -10.27 9.44 15.85
N ARG A 73 -10.82 10.21 14.90
CA ARG A 73 -12.00 11.05 15.13
C ARG A 73 -13.23 10.22 15.51
N THR A 74 -13.53 9.17 14.76
CA THR A 74 -14.69 8.31 15.05
C THR A 74 -14.56 7.56 16.37
N ARG A 75 -13.34 7.11 16.73
CA ARG A 75 -13.06 6.51 18.04
C ARG A 75 -13.32 7.51 19.17
N ASN A 76 -12.81 8.74 19.06
CA ASN A 76 -13.03 9.76 20.09
C ASN A 76 -14.50 10.11 20.22
N MET A 77 -15.24 10.24 19.11
CA MET A 77 -16.68 10.47 19.17
C MET A 77 -17.42 9.33 19.88
N ALA A 78 -17.06 8.07 19.63
CA ALA A 78 -17.64 6.94 20.33
C ALA A 78 -17.34 6.98 21.84
N ARG A 79 -16.11 7.36 22.23
CA ARG A 79 -15.74 7.56 23.63
C ARG A 79 -16.56 8.69 24.28
N ASP A 80 -16.69 9.80 23.59
CA ASP A 80 -17.35 10.99 24.11
C ASP A 80 -18.86 10.72 24.27
N LEU A 81 -19.48 9.98 23.35
CA LEU A 81 -20.86 9.46 23.48
C LEU A 81 -21.03 8.53 24.69
N LEU A 82 -20.05 7.68 24.97
CA LEU A 82 -20.08 6.79 26.14
C LEU A 82 -19.99 7.59 27.46
N GLN A 83 -19.20 8.67 27.49
CA GLN A 83 -18.93 9.45 28.71
C GLN A 83 -19.97 10.54 28.98
N ALA A 84 -20.31 11.33 27.96
CA ALA A 84 -21.23 12.46 28.07
C ALA A 84 -22.70 12.04 27.92
N GLY A 85 -22.95 10.81 27.49
CA GLY A 85 -24.28 10.28 27.19
C GLY A 85 -24.65 10.45 25.73
N VAL A 86 -25.64 9.67 25.31
CA VAL A 86 -26.07 9.58 23.92
C VAL A 86 -27.08 10.69 23.60
N SER A 87 -26.74 11.57 22.66
CA SER A 87 -27.65 12.57 22.10
C SER A 87 -27.97 12.26 20.63
N ALA A 88 -29.12 12.71 20.13
CA ALA A 88 -29.51 12.49 18.73
C ALA A 88 -28.55 13.18 17.76
N ASP A 89 -28.14 14.42 18.07
CA ASP A 89 -27.23 15.20 17.24
C ASP A 89 -25.85 14.53 17.16
N SER A 90 -25.29 14.09 18.29
CA SER A 90 -24.00 13.42 18.33
C SER A 90 -24.02 12.05 17.63
N LEU A 91 -25.13 11.31 17.70
CA LEU A 91 -25.29 10.07 16.93
C LEU A 91 -25.37 10.33 15.43
N GLN A 92 -26.12 11.35 15.01
CA GLN A 92 -26.23 11.71 13.60
C GLN A 92 -24.87 12.12 13.03
N GLU A 93 -24.08 12.87 13.80
CA GLU A 93 -22.71 13.22 13.43
C GLU A 93 -21.83 11.98 13.32
N LEU A 94 -21.89 11.05 14.29
CA LEU A 94 -21.13 9.80 14.23
C LEU A 94 -21.46 9.01 12.96
N VAL A 95 -22.74 8.88 12.61
CA VAL A 95 -23.17 8.18 11.38
C VAL A 95 -22.61 8.86 10.13
N ALA A 96 -22.62 10.19 10.07
CA ALA A 96 -22.04 10.92 8.95
C ALA A 96 -20.54 10.61 8.81
N ARG A 97 -19.78 10.62 9.91
CA ARG A 97 -18.34 10.27 9.91
C ARG A 97 -18.08 8.82 9.56
N VAL A 98 -18.93 7.89 9.99
CA VAL A 98 -18.82 6.47 9.62
C VAL A 98 -19.05 6.27 8.11
N ARG A 99 -19.96 7.04 7.50
CA ARG A 99 -20.16 7.04 6.04
C ARG A 99 -18.96 7.61 5.30
N GLU A 100 -18.40 8.73 5.76
CA GLU A 100 -17.16 9.28 5.19
C GLU A 100 -16.01 8.26 5.25
N LEU A 101 -15.86 7.57 6.39
CA LEU A 101 -14.88 6.50 6.53
C LEU A 101 -15.14 5.35 5.56
N GLU A 102 -16.40 4.95 5.39
CA GLU A 102 -16.78 3.92 4.42
C GLU A 102 -16.43 4.30 2.98
N ASP A 103 -16.76 5.52 2.58
CA ASP A 103 -16.45 6.04 1.25
C ASP A 103 -14.93 6.04 1.02
N MET A 104 -14.13 6.40 2.03
CA MET A 104 -12.67 6.30 1.95
C MET A 104 -12.18 4.85 1.82
N VAL A 105 -12.73 3.92 2.59
CA VAL A 105 -12.36 2.49 2.53
C VAL A 105 -12.61 1.92 1.12
N PHE A 106 -13.73 2.29 0.49
CA PHE A 106 -14.02 1.83 -0.87
C PHE A 106 -13.21 2.59 -1.93
N ARG A 107 -13.01 3.90 -1.76
CA ARG A 107 -12.19 4.71 -2.66
C ARG A 107 -10.75 4.20 -2.75
N TYR A 108 -10.17 3.76 -1.63
CA TYR A 108 -8.80 3.26 -1.55
C TYR A 108 -8.71 1.74 -1.47
N ARG A 109 -9.75 1.02 -1.91
CA ARG A 109 -9.85 -0.44 -1.77
C ARG A 109 -8.63 -1.17 -2.33
N VAL A 110 -8.22 -0.84 -3.56
CA VAL A 110 -7.11 -1.54 -4.25
C VAL A 110 -5.80 -1.38 -3.48
N ASP A 111 -5.51 -0.17 -3.00
CA ASP A 111 -4.29 0.10 -2.23
C ASP A 111 -4.34 -0.64 -0.88
N LEU A 112 -5.48 -0.62 -0.18
CA LEU A 112 -5.67 -1.35 1.07
C LEU A 112 -5.63 -2.88 0.92
N GLU A 113 -6.15 -3.42 -0.18
CA GLU A 113 -6.06 -4.86 -0.49
C GLU A 113 -4.62 -5.26 -0.80
N SER A 114 -3.86 -4.40 -1.51
CA SER A 114 -2.45 -4.66 -1.84
C SER A 114 -1.58 -4.84 -0.59
N ASP A 115 -1.94 -4.18 0.51
CA ASP A 115 -1.24 -4.25 1.79
C ASP A 115 -1.93 -5.16 2.82
N ASN A 116 -3.01 -5.86 2.43
CA ASN A 116 -3.82 -6.72 3.32
C ASN A 116 -4.45 -5.99 4.51
N VAL A 117 -4.62 -4.66 4.44
CA VAL A 117 -5.19 -3.84 5.52
C VAL A 117 -6.71 -3.62 5.34
N PHE A 118 -7.24 -3.89 4.15
CA PHE A 118 -8.66 -3.68 3.82
C PHE A 118 -9.61 -4.36 4.81
N VAL A 119 -9.36 -5.63 5.14
CA VAL A 119 -10.21 -6.41 6.06
C VAL A 119 -10.23 -5.79 7.45
N LEU A 120 -9.06 -5.33 7.92
CA LEU A 120 -8.91 -4.72 9.24
C LEU A 120 -9.68 -3.39 9.35
N VAL A 121 -9.50 -2.47 8.39
CA VAL A 121 -10.23 -1.19 8.38
C VAL A 121 -11.73 -1.42 8.20
N HIS A 122 -12.12 -2.39 7.38
CA HIS A 122 -13.53 -2.74 7.23
C HIS A 122 -14.12 -3.33 8.52
N ARG A 123 -13.37 -4.15 9.27
CA ARG A 123 -13.78 -4.64 10.59
C ARG A 123 -13.99 -3.47 11.55
N TYR A 124 -13.05 -2.54 11.61
CA TYR A 124 -13.16 -1.32 12.42
C TYR A 124 -14.44 -0.53 12.11
N LYS A 125 -14.75 -0.29 10.82
CA LYS A 125 -16.01 0.34 10.37
C LYS A 125 -17.24 -0.40 10.89
N ASN A 126 -17.24 -1.74 10.83
CA ASN A 126 -18.39 -2.53 11.25
C ASN A 126 -18.59 -2.45 12.78
N LEU A 127 -17.52 -2.35 13.57
CA LEU A 127 -17.61 -2.12 15.01
C LEU A 127 -18.25 -0.76 15.33
N LEU A 128 -17.91 0.31 14.58
CA LEU A 128 -18.56 1.61 14.74
C LEU A 128 -20.06 1.57 14.41
N ARG A 129 -20.46 0.83 13.39
CA ARG A 129 -21.88 0.64 13.05
C ARG A 129 -22.63 -0.11 14.13
N GLU A 130 -22.01 -1.14 14.70
CA GLU A 130 -22.57 -1.90 15.82
C GLU A 130 -22.72 -1.01 17.06
N PHE A 131 -21.70 -0.23 17.39
CA PHE A 131 -21.75 0.75 18.47
C PHE A 131 -22.89 1.76 18.26
N TYR A 132 -23.03 2.31 17.05
CA TYR A 132 -24.14 3.20 16.71
C TYR A 132 -25.50 2.53 16.94
N ARG A 133 -25.67 1.27 16.51
CA ARG A 133 -26.93 0.52 16.70
C ARG A 133 -27.28 0.41 18.18
N ILE A 134 -26.33 -0.01 19.01
CA ILE A 134 -26.53 -0.14 20.47
C ILE A 134 -26.84 1.23 21.10
N ALA A 135 -26.13 2.28 20.68
CA ALA A 135 -26.34 3.63 21.20
C ALA A 135 -27.70 4.21 20.78
N ALA A 136 -28.18 3.92 19.57
CA ALA A 136 -29.50 4.33 19.12
C ALA A 136 -30.61 3.64 19.94
N ASP A 137 -30.44 2.36 20.28
CA ASP A 137 -31.38 1.61 21.13
C ASP A 137 -31.43 2.12 22.59
N LEU A 138 -30.42 2.89 23.03
CA LEU A 138 -30.34 3.53 24.34
C LEU A 138 -31.07 4.89 24.41
N GLN A 139 -31.46 5.46 23.27
CA GLN A 139 -32.33 6.65 23.26
C GLN A 139 -33.70 6.32 23.89
N PRO A 140 -34.33 7.29 24.59
CA PRO A 140 -34.96 7.10 25.90
C PRO A 140 -35.94 5.92 25.96
N SER A 141 -35.39 4.74 26.26
CA SER A 141 -36.15 3.57 26.69
C SER A 141 -36.63 3.82 28.12
N ALA A 142 -37.95 3.83 28.34
CA ALA A 142 -38.59 4.19 29.62
C ALA A 142 -38.22 3.26 30.80
N ASN A 143 -37.46 2.18 30.56
CA ASN A 143 -37.09 1.15 31.53
C ASN A 143 -35.66 1.34 32.07
N ARG A 144 -35.55 1.82 33.32
CA ARG A 144 -34.26 2.01 34.02
C ARG A 144 -33.45 0.71 34.21
N ALA A 145 -34.10 -0.46 34.26
CA ALA A 145 -33.42 -1.75 34.42
C ALA A 145 -32.75 -2.23 33.12
N GLU A 146 -33.30 -1.90 31.95
CA GLU A 146 -32.68 -2.22 30.65
C GLU A 146 -31.49 -1.29 30.37
N SER A 147 -31.55 -0.05 30.88
CA SER A 147 -30.51 0.96 30.69
C SER A 147 -29.13 0.57 31.24
N SER A 148 -29.05 -0.19 32.34
CA SER A 148 -27.74 -0.62 32.88
C SER A 148 -27.09 -1.69 31.99
N THR A 149 -27.85 -2.72 31.62
CA THR A 149 -27.35 -3.81 30.75
C THR A 149 -26.94 -3.31 29.36
N MET A 150 -27.67 -2.33 28.82
CA MET A 150 -27.34 -1.72 27.53
C MET A 150 -26.13 -0.79 27.64
N GLY A 151 -25.93 -0.12 28.78
CA GLY A 151 -24.71 0.64 29.06
C GLY A 151 -23.46 -0.24 29.08
N ASP A 152 -23.54 -1.42 29.70
CA ASP A 152 -22.43 -2.38 29.72
C ASP A 152 -22.08 -2.86 28.30
N ARG A 153 -23.10 -3.16 27.47
CA ARG A 153 -22.91 -3.53 26.05
C ARG A 153 -22.29 -2.42 25.23
N LEU A 154 -22.66 -1.16 25.50
CA LEU A 154 -22.08 0.00 24.82
C LEU A 154 -20.60 0.17 25.19
N ALA A 155 -20.25 -0.04 26.45
CA ALA A 155 -18.86 -0.02 26.92
C ALA A 155 -18.01 -1.15 26.30
N GLU A 156 -18.57 -2.36 26.19
CA GLU A 156 -17.93 -3.49 25.51
C GLU A 156 -17.70 -3.20 24.02
N ALA A 157 -18.71 -2.64 23.33
CA ALA A 157 -18.60 -2.24 21.94
C ALA A 157 -17.49 -1.18 21.74
N TYR A 158 -17.39 -0.20 22.65
CA TYR A 158 -16.30 0.77 22.64
C TYR A 158 -14.93 0.14 22.87
N ALA A 159 -14.80 -0.81 23.82
CA ALA A 159 -13.55 -1.50 24.05
C ALA A 159 -13.08 -2.28 22.81
N ALA A 160 -14.01 -2.89 22.07
CA ALA A 160 -13.71 -3.54 20.79
C ALA A 160 -13.23 -2.54 19.72
N ILE A 161 -13.87 -1.36 19.63
CA ILE A 161 -13.43 -0.26 18.76
C ILE A 161 -12.00 0.17 19.13
N ASP A 162 -11.71 0.33 20.42
CA ASP A 162 -10.42 0.79 20.91
C ASP A 162 -9.29 -0.19 20.59
N GLY A 163 -9.52 -1.48 20.83
CA GLY A 163 -8.56 -2.53 20.48
C GLY A 163 -8.31 -2.60 18.98
N CYS A 164 -9.35 -2.51 18.16
CA CYS A 164 -9.22 -2.53 16.70
C CYS A 164 -8.55 -1.26 16.15
N TYR A 165 -8.81 -0.09 16.74
CA TYR A 165 -8.17 1.17 16.38
C TYR A 165 -6.64 1.10 16.53
N ALA A 166 -6.15 0.55 17.66
CA ALA A 166 -4.71 0.40 17.89
C ALA A 166 -4.04 -0.43 16.78
N GLU A 167 -4.69 -1.53 16.38
CA GLU A 167 -4.23 -2.40 15.29
C GLU A 167 -4.24 -1.67 13.93
N VAL A 168 -5.31 -0.92 13.62
CA VAL A 168 -5.43 -0.12 12.39
C VAL A 168 -4.31 0.90 12.28
N VAL A 169 -4.08 1.70 13.33
CA VAL A 169 -3.06 2.75 13.31
C VAL A 169 -1.67 2.16 13.20
N HIS A 170 -1.38 1.10 13.95
CA HIS A 170 -0.08 0.42 13.87
C HIS A 170 0.18 -0.08 12.44
N THR A 171 -0.79 -0.77 11.84
CA THR A 171 -0.64 -1.38 10.50
C THR A 171 -0.50 -0.31 9.42
N LEU A 172 -1.35 0.71 9.43
CA LEU A 172 -1.29 1.79 8.43
C LEU A 172 -0.02 2.64 8.57
N THR A 173 0.55 2.76 9.76
CA THR A 173 1.80 3.53 9.99
C THR A 173 3.03 2.73 9.57
N ALA A 174 3.06 1.42 9.86
CA ALA A 174 4.17 0.55 9.48
C ALA A 174 4.39 0.51 7.96
N ASP A 175 3.33 0.67 7.19
CA ASP A 175 3.38 0.61 5.73
C ASP A 175 3.81 1.90 5.07
N VAL A 176 3.68 3.03 5.78
CA VAL A 176 4.23 4.32 5.36
C VAL A 176 5.76 4.37 5.58
N ASN A 177 6.27 3.67 6.61
CA ASN A 177 7.70 3.59 6.92
C ASN A 177 8.24 2.16 6.73
N PRO A 178 8.71 1.78 5.53
CA PRO A 178 9.20 0.43 5.26
C PRO A 178 10.42 0.03 6.12
N GLU A 179 11.17 1.00 6.66
CA GLU A 179 12.27 0.75 7.61
C GLU A 179 11.80 0.07 8.91
N THR A 180 10.55 0.31 9.32
CA THR A 180 9.97 -0.27 10.56
C THR A 180 9.74 -1.78 10.45
N ARG A 181 9.58 -2.33 9.24
CA ARG A 181 9.36 -3.77 9.03
C ARG A 181 10.64 -4.62 9.24
N GLN A 182 11.83 -4.04 9.12
CA GLN A 182 13.09 -4.79 9.26
C GLN A 182 13.46 -5.10 10.72
N ASN A 183 12.84 -4.45 11.70
CA ASN A 183 13.16 -4.65 13.12
C ASN A 183 12.28 -5.69 13.83
N HIS A 184 11.31 -6.29 13.11
CA HIS A 184 10.33 -7.23 13.69
C HIS A 184 10.15 -8.52 12.87
N ALA A 185 11.04 -8.80 11.91
CA ALA A 185 11.17 -10.09 11.25
C ALA A 185 12.40 -10.84 11.78
#